data_AF-A0A8J7RCJ3-F1
#
_entry.id   AF-A0A8J7RCJ3-F1
#
_cell.length_a   1.000
_cell.length_b   1.000
_cell.length_c   1.000
_cell.angle_alpha   90.00
_cell.angle_beta   90.00
_cell.angle_gamma   90.00
#
_symmetry.space_group_name_H-M   'P 1'
#
loop_
_entity.id
_entity.type
_entity.pdbx_description
1 polymer ?
#
loop_
_entity_poly.entity_id
_entity_poly.type
_entity_poly.pdbx_seq_one_letter_code
_entity_poly.pdbx_strand_id
1 'polypeptide(L)'
;MADDRSLDDFAAPDETDADSDAANDGGADGDSSPARSDDADGVEPAVATSTWHADGAACDRCGERAERRWRDGDALVCADCASW
;
A
#
# COMPACT_ATOMS: atom_id res chain seq x y z
N MET A 1 -4.48 -17.68 -20.82
CA MET A 1 -4.12 -16.34 -20.29
C MET A 1 -5.11 -16.09 -19.18
N ALA A 2 -4.66 -16.03 -17.93
CA ALA A 2 -5.53 -15.67 -16.83
C ALA A 2 -5.74 -14.16 -16.93
N ASP A 3 -6.97 -13.71 -17.13
CA ASP A 3 -7.29 -12.28 -17.05
C ASP A 3 -6.99 -11.82 -15.62
N ASP A 4 -6.18 -10.77 -15.51
CA ASP A 4 -5.87 -10.11 -14.26
C ASP A 4 -7.20 -9.60 -13.66
N ARG A 5 -7.50 -9.99 -12.42
CA ARG A 5 -8.73 -9.53 -11.76
C ARG A 5 -8.60 -8.06 -11.45
N SER A 6 -9.54 -7.25 -11.97
CA SER A 6 -9.59 -5.81 -11.63
C SER A 6 -9.67 -5.66 -10.12
N LEU A 7 -9.01 -4.61 -9.59
CA LEU A 7 -9.08 -4.26 -8.17
C LEU A 7 -10.54 -4.08 -7.68
N ASP A 8 -11.46 -3.72 -8.58
CA ASP A 8 -12.89 -3.62 -8.33
C ASP A 8 -13.57 -4.95 -7.97
N ASP A 9 -13.05 -6.11 -8.39
CA ASP A 9 -13.59 -7.42 -7.99
C ASP A 9 -13.38 -7.70 -6.49
N PHE A 10 -12.33 -7.12 -5.90
CA PHE A 10 -12.02 -7.22 -4.48
C PHE A 10 -12.74 -6.16 -3.64
N ALA A 11 -13.23 -5.09 -4.28
CA ALA A 11 -14.15 -4.15 -3.66
C ALA A 11 -15.55 -4.77 -3.72
N ALA A 12 -15.89 -5.59 -2.71
CA ALA A 12 -17.21 -6.22 -2.64
C ALA A 12 -18.32 -5.17 -2.88
N PRO A 13 -19.27 -5.41 -3.80
CA PRO A 13 -20.43 -4.55 -3.92
C PRO A 13 -21.22 -4.70 -2.63
N ASP A 14 -21.32 -3.61 -1.87
CA ASP A 14 -22.29 -3.48 -0.81
C ASP A 14 -23.67 -3.64 -1.46
N GLU A 15 -24.32 -4.78 -1.19
CA GLU A 15 -25.69 -5.06 -1.64
C GLU A 15 -26.66 -4.15 -0.86
N THR A 16 -26.56 -2.84 -1.09
CA THR A 16 -27.59 -1.89 -0.72
C THR A 16 -28.63 -1.92 -1.83
N ASP A 17 -29.73 -2.61 -1.52
CA ASP A 17 -31.03 -2.51 -2.16
C ASP A 17 -31.37 -1.03 -2.43
N ALA A 18 -31.17 -0.60 -3.67
CA ALA A 18 -31.41 0.77 -4.09
C ALA A 18 -32.83 0.91 -4.62
N ASP A 19 -33.82 0.88 -3.71
CA ASP A 19 -35.08 1.59 -3.97
C ASP A 19 -34.76 3.09 -3.97
N SER A 20 -34.97 3.70 -5.12
CA SER A 20 -34.64 5.09 -5.40
C SER A 20 -35.75 5.98 -4.87
N ASP A 21 -35.48 6.84 -3.89
CA ASP A 21 -35.81 8.28 -3.87
C ASP A 21 -35.59 8.89 -2.47
N ALA A 22 -34.64 9.83 -2.37
CA ALA A 22 -34.80 11.12 -1.70
C ALA A 22 -33.44 11.69 -1.26
N ALA A 23 -33.03 12.77 -1.91
CA ALA A 23 -31.96 13.63 -1.44
C ALA A 23 -32.33 14.26 -0.08
N ASN A 24 -31.50 14.09 0.95
CA ASN A 24 -31.39 15.06 2.05
C ASN A 24 -30.07 14.91 2.82
N ASP A 25 -29.23 15.93 2.67
CA ASP A 25 -28.38 16.59 3.68
C ASP A 25 -28.26 15.93 5.07
N GLY A 26 -27.04 15.57 5.45
CA GLY A 26 -26.71 15.12 6.80
C GLY A 26 -25.33 14.51 6.88
N GLY A 27 -24.33 15.31 7.23
CA GLY A 27 -22.96 14.86 7.38
C GLY A 27 -22.74 13.83 8.50
N ALA A 28 -21.59 13.18 8.40
CA ALA A 28 -20.96 12.32 9.40
C ALA A 28 -21.61 10.94 9.59
N ASP A 29 -21.50 10.09 8.58
CA ASP A 29 -21.32 8.66 8.81
C ASP A 29 -19.89 8.46 9.33
N GLY A 30 -19.70 8.81 10.60
CA GLY A 30 -18.64 8.23 11.40
C GLY A 30 -18.92 6.75 11.48
N ASP A 31 -18.37 5.97 10.53
CA ASP A 31 -18.05 4.57 10.74
C ASP A 31 -17.04 4.53 11.89
N SER A 32 -17.57 4.64 13.09
CA SER A 32 -16.85 4.34 14.31
C SER A 32 -16.91 2.82 14.43
N SER A 33 -16.35 2.11 13.45
CA SER A 33 -15.79 0.80 13.70
C SER A 33 -14.99 0.93 15.00
N PRO A 34 -15.23 0.10 16.03
CA PRO A 34 -14.35 0.10 17.18
C PRO A 34 -12.97 -0.14 16.60
N ALA A 35 -12.09 0.86 16.70
CA ALA A 35 -10.71 0.72 16.28
C ALA A 35 -10.24 -0.51 17.01
N ARG A 36 -10.15 -1.64 16.28
CA ARG A 36 -9.54 -2.84 16.80
C ARG A 36 -8.12 -2.37 16.99
N SER A 37 -7.83 -1.99 18.23
CA SER A 37 -6.48 -1.80 18.72
C SER A 37 -5.95 -3.22 18.66
N ASP A 38 -5.52 -3.60 17.46
CA ASP A 38 -4.72 -4.77 17.26
C ASP A 38 -3.55 -4.52 18.20
N ASP A 39 -3.48 -5.33 19.26
CA ASP A 39 -2.48 -5.27 20.31
C ASP A 39 -1.15 -5.74 19.67
N ALA A 40 -0.69 -4.98 18.68
CA ALA A 40 0.61 -5.09 18.04
C ALA A 40 1.69 -4.45 18.93
N ASP A 41 1.29 -3.95 20.12
CA ASP A 41 2.11 -3.40 21.19
C ASP A 41 2.96 -4.54 21.80
N GLY A 42 3.89 -5.07 21.01
CA GLY A 42 4.71 -6.23 21.39
C GLY A 42 5.33 -6.99 20.23
N VAL A 43 4.91 -6.72 18.98
CA VAL A 43 5.52 -7.35 17.80
C VAL A 43 6.44 -6.35 17.11
N GLU A 44 7.71 -6.73 16.92
CA GLU A 44 8.62 -5.92 16.12
C GLU A 44 8.16 -5.94 14.65
N PRO A 45 7.92 -4.76 14.03
CA PRO A 45 7.50 -4.69 12.65
C PRO A 45 8.59 -5.25 11.74
N ALA A 46 8.17 -5.97 10.70
CA ALA A 46 9.09 -6.50 9.70
C ALA A 46 9.81 -5.36 8.98
N VAL A 47 11.11 -5.54 8.76
CA VAL A 47 11.91 -4.60 7.99
C VAL A 47 11.58 -4.74 6.50
N ALA A 48 11.25 -3.62 5.86
CA ALA A 48 11.00 -3.60 4.42
C ALA A 48 12.27 -3.99 3.63
N THR A 49 12.09 -4.87 2.64
CA THR A 49 13.18 -5.36 1.76
C THR A 49 13.45 -4.43 0.57
N SER A 50 12.50 -3.55 0.25
CA SER A 50 12.64 -2.55 -0.80
C SER A 50 11.87 -1.27 -0.42
N THR A 51 12.24 -0.17 -1.08
CA THR A 51 11.54 1.11 -0.97
C THR A 51 11.23 1.64 -2.36
N TRP A 52 10.17 2.45 -2.46
CA TRP A 52 9.77 3.13 -3.69
C TRP A 52 9.65 4.64 -3.46
N HIS A 53 10.12 5.43 -4.42
CA HIS A 53 10.07 6.88 -4.44
C HIS A 53 9.67 7.39 -5.83
N ALA A 54 8.64 8.25 -5.91
CA ALA A 54 8.11 8.76 -7.18
C ALA A 54 9.16 9.52 -8.02
N ASP A 55 9.97 10.36 -7.38
CA ASP A 55 11.05 11.12 -8.04
C ASP A 55 12.37 10.33 -8.17
N GLY A 56 12.35 9.06 -7.75
CA GLY A 56 13.52 8.23 -7.55
C GLY A 56 14.47 8.72 -6.46
N ALA A 57 15.34 7.83 -6.03
CA ALA A 57 16.42 8.14 -5.09
C ALA A 57 17.73 7.54 -5.58
N ALA A 58 18.85 8.15 -5.18
CA ALA A 58 20.18 7.71 -5.61
C ALA A 58 20.50 6.31 -5.04
N CYS A 59 21.07 5.46 -5.89
CA CYS A 59 21.66 4.20 -5.49
C CYS A 59 22.92 4.45 -4.67
N ASP A 60 23.03 3.82 -3.50
CA ASP A 60 24.20 3.99 -2.63
C ASP A 60 25.51 3.45 -3.24
N ARG A 61 25.44 2.61 -4.30
CA ARG A 61 26.61 2.00 -4.96
C ARG A 61 27.03 2.74 -6.24
N CYS A 62 26.10 3.02 -7.15
CA CYS A 62 26.42 3.65 -8.44
C CYS A 62 25.99 5.12 -8.55
N GLY A 63 25.20 5.63 -7.61
CA GLY A 63 24.67 7.00 -7.63
C GLY A 63 23.50 7.24 -8.59
N GLU A 64 23.15 6.26 -9.42
CA GLU A 64 22.01 6.40 -10.35
C GLU A 64 20.68 6.52 -9.60
N ARG A 65 19.76 7.33 -10.14
CA ARG A 65 18.42 7.47 -9.60
C ARG A 65 17.54 6.29 -10.02
N ALA A 66 16.97 5.59 -9.05
CA ALA A 66 15.98 4.54 -9.28
C ALA A 66 14.71 4.81 -8.47
N GLU A 67 13.54 4.58 -9.08
CA GLU A 67 12.24 4.69 -8.41
C GLU A 67 12.08 3.63 -7.33
N ARG A 68 12.52 2.40 -7.59
CA ARG A 68 12.59 1.32 -6.62
C ARG A 68 14.05 1.03 -6.27
N ARG A 69 14.33 0.85 -4.97
CA ARG A 69 15.64 0.41 -4.46
C ARG A 69 15.47 -0.78 -3.51
N TRP A 70 16.47 -1.65 -3.48
CA TRP A 70 16.49 -2.90 -2.71
C TRP A 70 17.51 -2.82 -1.59
N ARG A 71 17.20 -3.48 -0.49
CA ARG A 71 18.10 -3.55 0.66
C ARG A 71 19.22 -4.55 0.40
N ASP A 72 20.47 -4.10 0.48
CA ASP A 72 21.69 -4.90 0.39
C ASP A 72 22.54 -4.59 1.63
N GLY A 73 22.36 -5.39 2.70
CA GLY A 73 22.87 -5.08 4.03
C GLY A 73 22.24 -3.79 4.59
N ASP A 74 23.07 -2.77 4.80
CA ASP A 74 22.66 -1.44 5.27
C ASP A 74 22.44 -0.42 4.13
N ALA A 75 22.65 -0.82 2.87
CA ALA A 75 22.51 0.05 1.70
C ALA A 75 21.17 -0.17 0.97
N LEU A 76 20.69 0.89 0.29
CA LEU A 76 19.60 0.85 -0.66
C LEU A 76 20.13 1.05 -2.08
N VAL A 77 20.13 -0.02 -2.85
CA VAL A 77 20.76 -0.09 -4.17
C VAL A 77 19.72 -0.26 -5.28
N CYS A 78 20.06 0.10 -6.52
CA CYS A 78 19.22 -0.15 -7.69
C CYS A 78 19.20 -1.65 -8.06
N ALA A 79 18.39 -2.03 -9.05
CA ALA A 79 18.19 -3.42 -9.45
C ALA A 79 19.51 -4.04 -9.87
N ASP A 80 20.25 -3.34 -10.73
CA ASP A 80 21.53 -3.77 -11.28
C ASP A 80 22.65 -3.89 -10.24
N CYS A 81 22.54 -3.16 -9.13
CA CYS A 81 23.56 -3.15 -8.09
C CYS A 81 23.28 -4.10 -6.94
N ALA A 82 22.06 -4.61 -6.80
CA ALA A 82 21.75 -5.51 -5.70
C ALA A 82 22.41 -6.88 -5.90
N SER A 83 22.74 -7.52 -4.79
CA SER A 83 23.35 -8.85 -4.78
C SER A 83 22.32 -9.98 -4.89
N TRP A 84 21.06 -9.64 -5.20
CA TRP A 84 19.92 -10.57 -5.32
C TRP A 84 20.15 -11.61 -6.41
#